data_AF-A0A818M9C4-F1
#
_entry.id   AF-A0A818M9C4-F1
#
_cell.length_a   1.000
_cell.length_b   1.000
_cell.length_c   1.000
_cell.angle_alpha   90.00
_cell.angle_beta   90.00
_cell.angle_gamma   90.00
#
_symmetry.space_group_name_H-M   'P 1'
#
loop_
_entity.id
_entity.type
_entity.pdbx_description
1 polymer ?
#
loop_
_entity_poly.entity_id
_entity_poly.type
_entity_poly.pdbx_seq_one_letter_code
_entity_poly.pdbx_strand_id
1 'polypeptide(L)'
;MLDRGCQLDMEQSNIICSLCDWNGIFKNYQEHLDKVHINPSCEFCGKQFQTVDSLTQHVSICEKVTLNCILKPYGCNEQFLRMNIRDHFLSQQHQNVLLRFLTQNIQHPINDKEDESTMSCHTTITTYGGVDETSHVSLQQLFETMDILIGGLNVINDDTQRLTSESFQYQHSLQSVSEDASKLKIAIEATHSSINAHRTNQQILEESLNSCKQQLDDQKNISIDGTLLWKITNLQQKIDSGVVLELIDSKVVTIKLALFLILIYRLPMIRSQAF
;
A
#
# COMPACT_ATOMS: atom_id res chain seq x y z
N MET A 1 -21.31 -11.21 29.39
CA MET A 1 -20.53 -10.01 29.09
C MET A 1 -19.34 -10.00 30.04
N LEU A 2 -18.14 -10.26 29.53
CA LEU A 2 -16.92 -10.07 30.33
C LEU A 2 -16.69 -8.56 30.46
N ASP A 3 -16.29 -8.14 31.66
CA ASP A 3 -16.11 -6.74 32.03
C ASP A 3 -15.02 -6.10 31.15
N ARG A 4 -15.36 -5.02 30.42
CA ARG A 4 -14.46 -4.37 29.45
C ARG A 4 -13.13 -3.91 30.08
N GLY A 5 -13.13 -3.67 31.39
CA GLY A 5 -11.91 -3.34 32.14
C GLY A 5 -10.85 -4.44 32.11
N CYS A 6 -11.25 -5.71 32.26
CA CYS A 6 -10.30 -6.83 32.29
C CYS A 6 -9.65 -7.12 30.93
N GLN A 7 -10.28 -6.71 29.82
CA GLN A 7 -9.75 -6.92 28.47
C GLN A 7 -8.59 -5.96 28.14
N LEU A 8 -8.66 -4.71 28.62
CA LEU A 8 -7.63 -3.71 28.36
C LEU A 8 -6.33 -3.98 29.12
N ASP A 9 -6.42 -4.51 30.35
CA ASP A 9 -5.25 -4.85 31.16
C ASP A 9 -4.46 -6.04 30.59
N MET A 10 -5.14 -7.02 29.96
CA MET A 10 -4.47 -8.11 29.26
C MET A 10 -3.73 -7.64 28.00
N GLU A 11 -4.31 -6.71 27.23
CA GLU A 11 -3.72 -6.22 25.98
C GLU A 11 -2.43 -5.43 26.18
N GLN A 12 -2.20 -4.85 27.37
CA GLN A 12 -0.98 -4.09 27.69
C GLN A 12 0.09 -4.89 28.45
N SER A 13 -0.18 -6.15 28.77
CA SER A 13 0.77 -7.00 29.47
C SER A 13 2.00 -7.31 28.59
N ASN A 14 3.20 -7.22 29.19
CA ASN A 14 4.42 -7.66 28.52
C ASN A 14 4.52 -9.18 28.55
N ILE A 15 4.85 -9.76 27.40
CA ILE A 15 5.04 -11.20 27.19
C ILE A 15 6.39 -11.42 26.52
N ILE A 16 7.05 -12.49 26.96
CA ILE A 16 8.32 -12.96 26.42
C ILE A 16 8.02 -14.11 25.48
N CYS A 17 8.59 -14.10 24.28
CA CYS A 17 8.45 -15.20 23.35
C CYS A 17 9.15 -16.46 23.89
N SER A 18 8.51 -17.62 23.76
CA SER A 18 9.11 -18.89 24.17
C SER A 18 10.13 -19.43 23.15
N LEU A 19 10.15 -18.87 21.94
CA LEU A 19 10.98 -19.33 20.82
C LEU A 19 12.20 -18.42 20.56
N CYS A 20 12.26 -17.22 21.15
CA CYS A 20 13.40 -16.31 21.07
C CYS A 20 13.39 -15.29 22.22
N ASP A 21 14.42 -14.45 22.31
CA ASP A 21 14.56 -13.44 23.37
C ASP A 21 13.70 -12.17 23.18
N TRP A 22 12.67 -12.23 22.32
CA TRP A 22 11.78 -11.09 22.11
C TRP A 22 10.87 -10.86 23.32
N ASN A 23 10.74 -9.59 23.72
CA ASN A 23 9.88 -9.13 24.80
C ASN A 23 9.08 -7.91 24.31
N GLY A 24 7.76 -7.96 24.44
CA GLY A 24 6.87 -6.88 24.03
C GLY A 24 5.44 -7.07 24.51
N ILE A 25 4.56 -6.18 24.05
CA ILE A 25 3.16 -6.14 24.48
C ILE A 25 2.36 -7.29 23.84
N PHE A 26 1.46 -7.93 24.59
CA PHE A 26 0.65 -9.08 24.11
C PHE A 26 -0.04 -8.83 22.78
N LYS A 27 -0.58 -7.61 22.59
CA LYS A 27 -1.23 -7.20 21.33
C LYS A 27 -0.35 -7.41 20.08
N ASN A 28 0.96 -7.29 20.23
CA ASN A 28 1.92 -7.44 19.13
C ASN A 28 2.56 -8.84 19.08
N TYR A 29 2.22 -9.73 20.03
CA TYR A 29 2.83 -11.05 20.12
C TYR A 29 2.51 -11.94 18.92
N GLN A 30 1.27 -11.89 18.41
CA GLN A 30 0.89 -12.63 17.21
C GLN A 30 1.66 -12.15 15.98
N GLU A 31 1.79 -10.83 15.80
CA GLU A 31 2.56 -10.25 14.69
C GLU A 31 4.05 -10.64 14.78
N HIS A 32 4.60 -10.71 15.99
CA HIS A 32 5.96 -11.22 16.22
C HIS A 32 6.09 -12.69 15.82
N LEU A 33 5.17 -13.57 16.26
CA LEU A 33 5.17 -14.97 15.88
C LEU A 33 5.11 -15.13 14.36
N ASP A 34 4.20 -14.41 13.71
CA ASP A 34 3.97 -14.50 12.27
C ASP A 34 5.16 -13.96 11.45
N LYS A 35 5.88 -12.96 11.94
CA LYS A 35 7.04 -12.37 11.23
C LYS A 35 8.36 -13.08 11.49
N VAL A 36 8.57 -13.57 12.71
CA VAL A 36 9.87 -14.06 13.17
C VAL A 36 9.93 -15.58 13.18
N HIS A 37 8.82 -16.24 13.51
CA HIS A 37 8.80 -17.68 13.73
C HIS A 37 8.10 -18.45 12.62
N ILE A 38 7.17 -17.82 11.90
CA ILE A 38 6.59 -18.42 10.70
C ILE A 38 7.41 -17.90 9.51
N ASN A 39 8.34 -18.73 9.02
CA ASN A 39 8.96 -18.56 7.71
C ASN A 39 8.20 -19.46 6.73
N PRO A 40 7.01 -19.04 6.24
CA PRO A 40 6.25 -19.85 5.30
C PRO A 40 7.09 -20.08 4.04
N SER A 41 7.28 -21.35 3.68
CA SER A 41 7.99 -21.74 2.46
C SER A 41 7.02 -22.31 1.43
N CYS A 42 7.22 -21.96 0.17
CA CYS A 42 6.46 -22.55 -0.93
C CYS A 42 6.86 -24.02 -1.12
N GLU A 43 5.92 -24.94 -0.93
CA GLU A 43 6.16 -26.39 -1.07
C GLU A 43 6.62 -26.78 -2.50
N PHE A 44 6.26 -25.98 -3.51
CA PHE A 44 6.60 -26.26 -4.91
C PHE A 44 8.01 -25.79 -5.30
N CYS A 45 8.48 -24.66 -4.75
CA CYS A 45 9.75 -24.07 -5.17
C CYS A 45 10.80 -23.91 -4.06
N GLY A 46 10.41 -24.15 -2.80
CA GLY A 46 11.27 -24.02 -1.62
C GLY A 46 11.59 -22.58 -1.21
N LYS A 47 11.08 -21.55 -1.92
CA LYS A 47 11.30 -20.14 -1.53
C LYS A 47 10.63 -19.85 -0.19
N GLN A 48 11.36 -19.19 0.69
CA GLN A 48 10.86 -18.70 1.98
C GLN A 48 10.32 -17.29 1.83
N PHE A 49 9.27 -16.99 2.59
CA PHE A 49 8.58 -15.70 2.61
C PHE A 49 8.53 -15.17 4.04
N GLN A 50 8.41 -13.85 4.18
CA GLN A 50 8.32 -13.19 5.50
C GLN A 50 6.88 -13.18 6.05
N THR A 51 5.88 -13.41 5.21
CA THR A 51 4.47 -13.37 5.59
C THR A 51 3.65 -14.43 4.84
N VAL A 52 2.54 -14.86 5.42
CA VAL A 52 1.61 -15.81 4.78
C VAL A 52 0.95 -15.22 3.53
N ASP A 53 0.64 -13.91 3.54
CA ASP A 53 0.06 -13.22 2.38
C ASP A 53 1.02 -13.22 1.18
N SER A 54 2.32 -12.98 1.43
CA SER A 54 3.32 -13.02 0.36
C SER A 54 3.55 -14.44 -0.17
N LEU A 55 3.47 -15.46 0.68
CA LEU A 55 3.43 -16.86 0.21
C LEU A 55 2.17 -17.11 -0.65
N THR A 56 1.00 -16.68 -0.20
CA THR A 56 -0.27 -16.91 -0.90
C THR A 56 -0.27 -16.26 -2.28
N GLN A 57 0.18 -15.01 -2.36
CA GLN A 57 0.38 -14.30 -3.62
C GLN A 57 1.44 -14.99 -4.49
N HIS A 58 2.51 -15.53 -3.90
CA HIS A 58 3.51 -16.27 -4.65
C HIS A 58 2.96 -17.57 -5.24
N VAL A 59 2.22 -18.37 -4.48
CA VAL A 59 1.64 -19.64 -4.97
C VAL A 59 0.75 -19.39 -6.18
N SER A 60 0.02 -18.27 -6.21
CA SER A 60 -0.80 -17.88 -7.36
C SER A 60 -0.02 -17.45 -8.60
N ILE A 61 1.30 -17.29 -8.54
CA ILE A 61 2.18 -16.98 -9.68
C ILE A 61 3.40 -17.92 -9.78
N CYS A 62 3.46 -18.97 -8.96
CA CYS A 62 4.65 -19.81 -8.89
C CYS A 62 4.78 -20.68 -10.15
N GLU A 63 5.87 -20.47 -10.89
CA GLU A 63 6.15 -21.17 -12.15
C GLU A 63 6.40 -22.68 -11.95
N LYS A 64 6.88 -23.07 -10.76
CA LYS A 64 7.19 -24.47 -10.42
C LYS A 64 5.97 -25.28 -9.97
N VAL A 65 4.80 -24.67 -9.86
CA VAL A 65 3.56 -25.40 -9.55
C VAL A 65 3.26 -26.36 -10.70
N THR A 66 3.16 -27.65 -10.39
CA THR A 66 2.68 -28.65 -11.32
C THR A 66 1.15 -28.61 -11.35
N LEU A 67 0.58 -28.53 -12.55
CA LEU A 67 -0.85 -28.56 -12.78
C LEU A 67 -1.21 -29.85 -13.50
N ASN A 68 -2.35 -30.43 -13.13
CA ASN A 68 -2.97 -31.47 -13.94
C ASN A 68 -3.65 -30.83 -15.15
N CYS A 69 -3.60 -31.50 -16.30
CA CYS A 69 -4.37 -31.07 -17.45
C CYS A 69 -5.88 -31.03 -17.14
N ILE A 70 -6.58 -29.97 -17.56
CA ILE A 70 -8.05 -29.90 -17.46
C ILE A 70 -8.73 -30.98 -18.32
N LEU A 71 -8.06 -31.46 -19.37
CA LEU A 71 -8.53 -32.52 -20.26
C LEU A 71 -8.20 -33.92 -19.72
N LYS A 72 -7.83 -34.07 -18.45
CA LYS A 72 -7.63 -35.37 -17.81
C LYS A 72 -8.82 -36.33 -17.95
N PRO A 73 -10.09 -35.89 -17.83
CA PRO A 73 -11.24 -36.75 -18.09
C PRO A 73 -11.31 -37.30 -19.52
N TYR A 74 -10.63 -36.65 -20.47
CA TYR A 74 -10.57 -37.03 -21.88
C TYR A 74 -9.29 -37.80 -22.24
N GLY A 75 -8.54 -38.26 -21.24
CA GLY A 75 -7.38 -39.15 -21.41
C GLY A 75 -6.01 -38.47 -21.36
N CYS A 76 -5.92 -37.16 -21.09
CA CYS A 76 -4.62 -36.51 -20.88
C CYS A 76 -4.11 -36.70 -19.44
N ASN A 77 -3.12 -37.57 -19.26
CA ASN A 77 -2.54 -37.85 -17.94
C ASN A 77 -1.26 -37.06 -17.64
N GLU A 78 -0.88 -36.12 -18.51
CA GLU A 78 0.34 -35.34 -18.31
C GLU A 78 0.16 -34.31 -17.18
N GLN A 79 1.23 -34.17 -16.40
CA GLN A 79 1.42 -33.06 -15.46
C GLN A 79 2.51 -32.16 -16.02
N PHE A 80 2.29 -30.86 -15.94
CA PHE A 80 3.22 -29.88 -16.48
C PHE A 80 3.36 -28.70 -15.53
N LEU A 81 4.49 -28.01 -15.65
CA LEU A 81 4.71 -26.76 -14.93
C LEU A 81 3.76 -25.70 -15.45
N ARG A 82 3.23 -24.87 -14.55
CA ARG A 82 2.29 -23.79 -14.91
C ARG A 82 2.80 -22.90 -16.04
N MET A 83 4.09 -22.59 -16.09
CA MET A 83 4.69 -21.80 -17.17
C MET A 83 4.54 -22.45 -18.57
N ASN A 84 4.44 -23.77 -18.63
CA ASN A 84 4.34 -24.55 -19.88
C ASN A 84 2.89 -24.89 -20.26
N ILE A 85 1.89 -24.36 -19.55
CA ILE A 85 0.48 -24.70 -19.80
C ILE A 85 0.07 -24.37 -21.25
N ARG A 86 0.55 -23.25 -21.78
CA ARG A 86 0.22 -22.80 -23.14
C ARG A 86 0.74 -23.79 -24.19
N ASP A 87 1.99 -24.21 -24.07
CA ASP A 87 2.61 -25.13 -25.02
C ASP A 87 1.99 -26.53 -24.94
N HIS A 88 1.67 -26.98 -23.72
CA HIS A 88 0.95 -28.24 -23.52
C HIS A 88 -0.45 -28.23 -24.15
N PHE A 89 -1.21 -27.12 -24.06
CA PHE A 89 -2.50 -26.98 -24.76
C PHE A 89 -2.38 -27.00 -26.28
N LEU A 90 -1.24 -26.59 -26.82
CA LEU A 90 -0.94 -26.66 -28.26
C LEU A 90 -0.42 -28.02 -28.72
N SER A 91 -0.20 -28.98 -27.80
CA SER A 91 0.25 -30.31 -28.16
C SER A 91 -0.74 -31.03 -29.10
N GLN A 92 -0.19 -31.87 -29.97
CA GLN A 92 -0.98 -32.62 -30.95
C GLN A 92 -2.02 -33.54 -30.27
N GLN A 93 -1.75 -34.02 -29.06
CA GLN A 93 -2.68 -34.83 -28.29
C GLN A 93 -3.98 -34.06 -27.99
N HIS A 94 -3.86 -32.81 -27.55
CA HIS A 94 -5.03 -31.98 -27.25
C HIS A 94 -5.78 -31.51 -28.50
N GLN A 95 -5.06 -31.18 -29.57
CA GLN A 95 -5.69 -30.89 -30.85
C GLN A 95 -6.51 -32.09 -31.35
N ASN A 96 -5.99 -33.31 -31.20
CA ASN A 96 -6.71 -34.52 -31.57
C ASN A 96 -7.93 -34.80 -30.69
N VAL A 97 -7.85 -34.52 -29.38
CA VAL A 97 -9.01 -34.64 -28.47
C VAL A 97 -10.09 -33.63 -28.86
N LEU A 98 -9.72 -32.37 -29.11
CA LEU A 98 -10.66 -31.33 -29.55
C LEU A 98 -11.29 -31.68 -30.91
N LEU A 99 -10.48 -32.16 -31.87
CA LEU A 99 -10.97 -32.60 -33.17
C LEU A 99 -11.92 -33.79 -33.02
N ARG A 100 -11.57 -34.82 -32.22
CA ARG A 100 -12.49 -35.94 -31.94
C ARG A 100 -13.79 -35.47 -31.31
N PHE A 101 -13.73 -34.53 -30.37
CA PHE A 101 -14.92 -33.98 -29.75
C PHE A 101 -15.79 -33.26 -30.80
N LEU A 102 -15.20 -32.42 -31.65
CA LEU A 102 -15.92 -31.77 -32.75
C LEU A 102 -16.49 -32.80 -33.73
N THR A 103 -15.69 -33.79 -34.14
CA THR A 103 -16.12 -34.83 -35.08
C THR A 103 -17.21 -35.72 -34.49
N GLN A 104 -17.16 -36.11 -33.21
CA GLN A 104 -18.20 -36.92 -32.56
C GLN A 104 -19.52 -36.15 -32.43
N ASN A 105 -19.45 -34.84 -32.18
CA ASN A 105 -20.66 -34.00 -32.16
C ASN A 105 -21.22 -33.73 -33.57
N ILE A 106 -20.40 -33.84 -34.62
CA ILE A 106 -20.83 -33.70 -36.02
C ILE A 106 -21.26 -35.05 -36.63
N GLN A 107 -20.67 -36.16 -36.18
CA GLN A 107 -20.91 -37.53 -36.64
C GLN A 107 -21.83 -38.32 -35.71
N HIS A 108 -22.83 -37.69 -35.11
CA HIS A 108 -24.05 -38.44 -34.80
C HIS A 108 -24.97 -38.37 -36.04
N PRO A 109 -24.79 -39.24 -37.07
CA PRO A 109 -25.88 -39.50 -37.99
C PRO A 109 -26.99 -40.17 -37.17
N ILE A 110 -28.19 -39.65 -37.36
CA ILE A 110 -29.44 -40.21 -36.90
C ILE A 110 -29.57 -41.60 -37.54
N ASN A 111 -29.06 -42.64 -36.87
CA ASN A 111 -29.35 -44.02 -37.23
C ASN A 111 -30.69 -44.37 -36.56
N ASP A 112 -31.77 -44.01 -37.24
CA ASP A 112 -33.07 -44.62 -37.00
C ASP A 112 -33.02 -46.08 -37.47
N LYS A 113 -33.13 -46.93 -36.47
CA LYS A 113 -33.22 -48.38 -36.41
C LYS A 113 -33.84 -49.06 -37.65
N GLU A 114 -33.04 -49.87 -38.33
CA GLU A 114 -33.55 -51.05 -39.04
C GLU A 114 -33.80 -52.17 -38.01
N ASP A 115 -35.08 -52.43 -37.73
CA ASP A 115 -35.49 -53.66 -37.03
C ASP A 115 -35.32 -54.84 -37.99
N GLU A 116 -34.20 -55.56 -37.83
CA GLU A 116 -33.95 -56.88 -38.38
C GLU A 116 -34.93 -57.90 -37.75
N SER A 117 -36.03 -58.19 -38.44
CA SER A 117 -36.75 -59.45 -38.29
C SER A 117 -36.42 -60.37 -39.46
N THR A 118 -35.58 -61.35 -39.15
CA THR A 118 -35.31 -62.59 -39.88
C THR A 118 -36.53 -63.15 -40.64
N MET A 119 -36.47 -63.24 -41.99
CA MET A 119 -36.83 -64.47 -42.70
C MET A 119 -36.44 -64.47 -44.19
N SER A 120 -35.51 -65.37 -44.52
CA SER A 120 -35.48 -66.28 -45.67
C SER A 120 -36.33 -65.97 -46.92
N CYS A 121 -35.63 -65.92 -48.07
CA CYS A 121 -35.97 -66.56 -49.34
C CYS A 121 -36.49 -65.69 -50.51
N HIS A 122 -35.80 -65.89 -51.65
CA HIS A 122 -36.09 -65.58 -53.05
C HIS A 122 -35.82 -64.19 -53.62
N THR A 123 -34.75 -64.17 -54.43
CA THR A 123 -34.53 -63.32 -55.59
C THR A 123 -35.78 -63.23 -56.47
N THR A 124 -36.37 -62.04 -56.55
CA THR A 124 -37.14 -61.61 -57.73
C THR A 124 -36.72 -60.19 -58.07
N ILE A 125 -36.18 -60.03 -59.28
CA ILE A 125 -35.96 -58.76 -59.94
C ILE A 125 -37.33 -58.20 -60.29
N THR A 126 -37.71 -57.09 -59.67
CA THR A 126 -38.83 -56.24 -60.08
C THR A 126 -38.38 -54.79 -60.13
N THR A 127 -37.98 -54.37 -61.32
CA THR A 127 -38.07 -52.99 -61.82
C THR A 127 -39.50 -52.48 -61.71
N TYR A 128 -39.78 -51.45 -60.91
CA TYR A 128 -40.83 -50.44 -61.15
C TYR A 128 -40.63 -49.26 -60.18
N GLY A 129 -40.77 -48.03 -60.70
CA GLY A 129 -40.31 -46.79 -60.09
C GLY A 129 -40.95 -46.42 -58.75
N GLY A 130 -40.10 -46.02 -57.80
CA GLY A 130 -40.46 -45.28 -56.60
C GLY A 130 -39.73 -43.94 -56.63
N VAL A 131 -40.48 -42.86 -56.49
CA VAL A 131 -39.95 -41.51 -56.36
C VAL A 131 -39.15 -41.45 -55.07
N ASP A 132 -37.92 -40.98 -55.22
CA ASP A 132 -36.84 -40.85 -54.25
C ASP A 132 -37.26 -39.99 -53.04
N GLU A 133 -37.89 -40.60 -52.02
CA GLU A 133 -38.20 -39.96 -50.72
C GLU A 133 -36.96 -39.83 -49.82
N THR A 134 -35.84 -40.48 -50.18
CA THR A 134 -34.57 -40.42 -49.45
C THR A 134 -33.86 -39.07 -49.54
N SER A 135 -34.11 -38.28 -50.58
CA SER A 135 -33.51 -36.95 -50.72
C SER A 135 -34.16 -35.88 -49.84
N HIS A 136 -35.43 -36.06 -49.41
CA HIS A 136 -36.12 -35.09 -48.53
C HIS A 136 -35.60 -35.13 -47.08
N VAL A 137 -35.25 -36.31 -46.56
CA VAL A 137 -34.72 -36.48 -45.20
C VAL A 137 -33.34 -35.81 -45.05
N SER A 138 -32.52 -35.84 -46.11
CA SER A 138 -31.20 -35.18 -46.09
C SER A 138 -31.28 -33.65 -46.00
N LEU A 139 -32.32 -33.05 -46.59
CA LEU A 139 -32.53 -31.60 -46.55
C LEU A 139 -33.00 -31.13 -45.18
N GLN A 140 -33.84 -31.91 -44.49
CA GLN A 140 -34.31 -31.56 -43.15
C GLN A 140 -33.15 -31.53 -42.14
N GLN A 141 -32.27 -32.52 -42.15
CA GLN A 141 -31.08 -32.54 -41.29
C GLN A 141 -30.15 -31.36 -41.59
N LEU A 142 -30.03 -30.98 -42.87
CA LEU A 142 -29.26 -29.80 -43.26
C LEU A 142 -29.88 -28.51 -42.70
N PHE A 143 -31.20 -28.35 -42.71
CA PHE A 143 -31.86 -27.20 -42.09
C PHE A 143 -31.67 -27.17 -40.57
N GLU A 144 -31.76 -28.30 -39.88
CA GLU A 144 -31.52 -28.36 -38.43
C GLU A 144 -30.08 -27.97 -38.06
N THR A 145 -29.09 -28.46 -38.82
CA THR A 145 -27.69 -28.04 -38.61
C THR A 145 -27.48 -26.56 -38.90
N MET A 146 -28.16 -26.02 -39.94
CA MET A 146 -28.11 -24.61 -40.26
C MET A 146 -28.74 -23.74 -39.16
N ASP A 147 -29.84 -24.16 -38.55
CA ASP A 147 -30.48 -23.47 -37.43
C ASP A 147 -29.58 -23.44 -36.19
N ILE A 148 -28.90 -24.56 -35.88
CA ILE A 148 -27.91 -24.62 -34.80
C ILE A 148 -26.75 -23.65 -35.07
N LEU A 149 -26.25 -23.60 -36.30
CA LEU A 149 -25.17 -22.67 -36.69
C LEU A 149 -25.62 -21.21 -36.60
N ILE A 150 -26.84 -20.88 -37.04
CA ILE A 150 -27.43 -19.55 -36.90
C ILE A 150 -27.56 -19.17 -35.42
N GLY A 151 -28.03 -20.11 -34.58
CA GLY A 151 -28.09 -19.92 -33.13
C GLY A 151 -26.71 -19.63 -32.52
N GLY A 152 -25.70 -20.41 -32.89
CA GLY A 152 -24.31 -20.20 -32.46
C GLY A 152 -23.74 -18.85 -32.90
N LEU A 153 -24.01 -18.44 -34.15
CA LEU A 153 -23.60 -17.13 -34.68
C LEU A 153 -24.25 -15.98 -33.91
N ASN A 154 -25.53 -16.09 -33.55
CA ASN A 154 -26.22 -15.08 -32.77
C ASN A 154 -25.62 -14.94 -31.36
N VAL A 155 -25.33 -16.06 -30.68
CA VAL A 155 -24.68 -16.03 -29.36
C VAL A 155 -23.31 -15.37 -29.42
N ILE A 156 -22.50 -15.69 -30.44
CA ILE A 156 -21.18 -15.07 -30.64
C ILE A 156 -21.31 -13.56 -30.91
N ASN A 157 -22.31 -13.15 -31.69
CA ASN A 157 -22.58 -11.74 -31.95
C ASN A 157 -22.97 -10.99 -30.66
N ASP A 158 -23.84 -11.58 -29.84
CA ASP A 158 -24.26 -11.01 -28.56
C ASP A 158 -23.09 -10.89 -27.58
N ASP A 159 -22.25 -11.92 -27.50
CA ASP A 159 -21.03 -11.90 -26.69
C ASP A 159 -20.04 -10.83 -27.21
N THR A 160 -19.92 -10.66 -28.52
CA THR A 160 -19.07 -9.61 -29.13
C THR A 160 -19.57 -8.22 -28.76
N GLN A 161 -20.90 -8.01 -28.79
CA GLN A 161 -21.50 -6.74 -28.37
C GLN A 161 -21.31 -6.48 -26.88
N ARG A 162 -21.52 -7.50 -26.02
CA ARG A 162 -21.27 -7.41 -24.58
C ARG A 162 -19.81 -7.04 -24.29
N LEU A 163 -18.86 -7.76 -24.88
CA LEU A 163 -17.43 -7.50 -24.70
C LEU A 163 -17.04 -6.10 -25.19
N THR A 164 -17.66 -5.62 -26.28
CA THR A 164 -17.45 -4.25 -26.78
C THR A 164 -17.94 -3.22 -25.76
N SER A 165 -19.11 -3.44 -25.15
CA SER A 165 -19.65 -2.56 -24.10
C SER A 165 -18.79 -2.56 -22.84
N GLU A 166 -18.37 -3.74 -22.37
CA GLU A 166 -17.44 -3.87 -21.24
C GLU A 166 -16.09 -3.19 -21.51
N SER A 167 -15.55 -3.37 -22.72
CA SER A 167 -14.31 -2.69 -23.15
C SER A 167 -14.45 -1.17 -23.08
N PHE A 168 -15.58 -0.61 -23.51
CA PHE A 168 -15.83 0.83 -23.42
C PHE A 168 -15.92 1.29 -21.95
N GLN A 169 -16.56 0.51 -21.09
CA GLN A 169 -16.63 0.79 -19.66
C GLN A 169 -15.24 0.80 -19.00
N TYR A 170 -14.41 -0.21 -19.29
CA TYR A 170 -13.04 -0.25 -18.78
C TYR A 170 -12.20 0.92 -19.29
N GLN A 171 -12.38 1.34 -20.55
CA GLN A 171 -11.71 2.52 -21.10
C GLN A 171 -12.09 3.79 -20.33
N HIS A 172 -13.37 3.98 -20.00
CA HIS A 172 -13.84 5.11 -19.20
C HIS A 172 -13.26 5.06 -17.76
N SER A 173 -13.26 3.88 -17.13
CA SER A 173 -12.63 3.70 -15.82
C SER A 173 -11.13 4.02 -15.84
N LEU A 174 -10.40 3.60 -16.87
CA LEU A 174 -8.99 3.93 -17.06
C LEU A 174 -8.77 5.43 -17.21
N GLN A 175 -9.63 6.11 -17.97
CA GLN A 175 -9.56 7.58 -18.10
C GLN A 175 -9.79 8.27 -16.75
N SER A 176 -10.79 7.86 -15.98
CA SER A 176 -11.05 8.40 -14.65
C SER A 176 -9.86 8.23 -13.70
N VAL A 177 -9.27 7.02 -13.67
CA VAL A 177 -8.07 6.75 -12.84
C VAL A 177 -6.89 7.59 -13.30
N SER A 178 -6.72 7.78 -14.62
CA SER A 178 -5.66 8.63 -15.18
C SER A 178 -5.83 10.10 -14.78
N GLU A 179 -7.06 10.61 -14.76
CA GLU A 179 -7.37 11.97 -14.31
C GLU A 179 -7.08 12.15 -12.82
N ASP A 180 -7.46 11.18 -11.98
CA ASP A 180 -7.21 11.23 -10.55
C ASP A 180 -5.71 11.09 -10.22
N ALA A 181 -4.97 10.26 -10.95
CA ALA A 181 -3.51 10.20 -10.85
C ALA A 181 -2.84 11.54 -11.19
N SER A 182 -3.38 12.26 -12.18
CA SER A 182 -2.89 13.59 -12.56
C SER A 182 -3.16 14.63 -11.48
N LYS A 183 -4.35 14.61 -10.85
CA LYS A 183 -4.68 15.48 -9.71
C LYS A 183 -3.76 15.21 -8.52
N LEU A 184 -3.54 13.93 -8.20
CA LEU A 184 -2.65 13.52 -7.11
C LEU A 184 -1.21 13.97 -7.36
N LYS A 185 -0.72 13.87 -8.61
CA LYS A 185 0.60 14.35 -8.99
C LYS A 185 0.76 15.86 -8.70
N ILE A 186 -0.22 16.68 -9.12
CA ILE A 186 -0.20 18.13 -8.86
C ILE A 186 -0.21 18.42 -7.35
N ALA A 187 -1.01 17.68 -6.57
CA ALA A 187 -1.05 17.83 -5.12
C ALA A 187 0.31 17.50 -4.47
N ILE A 188 0.97 16.42 -4.92
CA ILE A 188 2.31 16.04 -4.45
C ILE A 188 3.32 17.14 -4.77
N GLU A 189 3.33 17.67 -6.00
CA GLU A 189 4.23 18.77 -6.40
C GLU A 189 4.01 20.04 -5.56
N ALA A 190 2.76 20.37 -5.22
CA ALA A 190 2.42 21.47 -4.34
C ALA A 190 2.94 21.25 -2.90
N THR A 191 2.73 20.05 -2.34
CA THR A 191 3.25 19.72 -0.99
C THR A 191 4.77 19.73 -0.95
N HIS A 192 5.44 19.24 -2.00
CA HIS A 192 6.90 19.28 -2.12
C HIS A 192 7.42 20.72 -2.12
N SER A 193 6.76 21.61 -2.87
CA SER A 193 7.11 23.04 -2.90
C SER A 193 6.95 23.69 -1.52
N SER A 194 5.89 23.34 -0.77
CA SER A 194 5.69 23.82 0.61
C SER A 194 6.76 23.30 1.57
N ILE A 195 7.13 22.02 1.50
CA ILE A 195 8.20 21.44 2.32
C ILE A 195 9.53 22.14 2.04
N ASN A 196 9.85 22.42 0.77
CA ASN A 196 11.06 23.15 0.41
C ASN A 196 11.07 24.58 0.98
N ALA A 197 9.93 25.28 0.95
CA ALA A 197 9.82 26.59 1.58
C ALA A 197 10.06 26.53 3.10
N HIS A 198 9.50 25.53 3.79
CA HIS A 198 9.75 25.32 5.22
C HIS A 198 11.22 24.99 5.51
N ARG A 199 11.87 24.20 4.66
CA ARG A 199 13.30 23.88 4.78
C ARG A 199 14.16 25.13 4.68
N THR A 200 13.87 26.03 3.74
CA THR A 200 14.57 27.33 3.64
C THR A 200 14.38 28.17 4.89
N ASN A 201 13.15 28.25 5.41
CA ASN A 201 12.87 28.99 6.65
C ASN A 201 13.64 28.40 7.84
N GLN A 202 13.74 27.07 7.93
CA GLN A 202 14.54 26.40 8.95
C GLN A 202 16.03 26.78 8.85
N GLN A 203 16.59 26.80 7.64
CA GLN A 203 17.99 27.21 7.43
C GLN A 203 18.24 28.66 7.88
N ILE A 204 17.34 29.59 7.55
CA ILE A 204 17.44 31.00 8.00
C ILE A 204 17.42 31.10 9.53
N LEU A 205 16.58 30.29 10.19
CA LEU A 205 16.51 30.25 11.65
C LEU A 205 17.78 29.66 12.27
N GLU A 206 18.34 28.61 11.68
CA GLU A 206 19.62 28.01 12.11
C GLU A 206 20.78 29.01 11.96
N GLU A 207 20.86 29.74 10.85
CA GLU A 207 21.84 30.81 10.64
C GLU A 207 21.70 31.93 11.68
N SER A 208 20.46 32.36 11.95
CA SER A 208 20.16 33.39 12.95
C SER A 208 20.54 32.94 14.36
N LEU A 209 20.28 31.68 14.71
CA LEU A 209 20.65 31.09 15.99
C LEU A 209 22.18 31.04 16.15
N ASN A 210 22.90 30.61 15.11
CA ASN A 210 24.36 30.56 15.12
C ASN A 210 24.96 31.96 15.26
N SER A 211 24.40 32.96 14.57
CA SER A 211 24.79 34.36 14.71
C SER A 211 24.58 34.89 16.14
N CYS A 212 23.43 34.61 16.74
CA CYS A 212 23.14 34.98 18.13
C CYS A 212 24.11 34.30 19.11
N LYS A 213 24.40 33.01 18.90
CA LYS A 213 25.37 32.26 19.71
C LYS A 213 26.76 32.88 19.62
N GLN A 214 27.20 33.24 18.43
CA GLN A 214 28.49 33.92 18.23
C GLN A 214 28.53 35.27 18.96
N GLN A 215 27.47 36.08 18.89
CA GLN A 215 27.39 37.34 19.64
C GLN A 215 27.46 37.14 21.15
N LEU A 216 26.82 36.08 21.68
CA LEU A 216 26.92 35.74 23.10
C LEU A 216 28.34 35.34 23.50
N ASP A 217 29.02 34.55 22.67
CA ASP A 217 30.42 34.17 22.91
C ASP A 217 31.34 35.39 22.85
N ASP A 218 31.14 36.30 21.90
CA ASP A 218 31.87 37.57 21.80
C ASP A 218 31.65 38.46 23.04
N GLN A 219 30.40 38.60 23.51
CA GLN A 219 30.08 39.35 24.73
C GLN A 219 30.71 38.73 25.99
N LYS A 220 30.71 37.40 26.08
CA LYS A 220 31.36 36.67 27.17
C LYS A 220 32.86 36.95 27.20
N ASN A 221 33.51 36.99 26.03
CA ASN A 221 34.93 37.29 25.92
C ASN A 221 35.24 38.76 26.27
N ILE A 222 34.40 39.73 25.87
CA ILE A 222 34.59 41.15 26.23
C ILE A 222 34.48 41.37 27.74
N SER A 223 33.55 40.69 28.43
CA SER A 223 33.44 40.79 29.90
C SER A 223 34.67 40.23 30.63
N ILE A 224 35.40 39.31 29.99
CA ILE A 224 36.57 38.63 30.55
C ILE A 224 37.88 39.34 30.16
N ASP A 225 37.85 40.32 29.25
CA ASP A 225 39.01 41.05 28.70
C ASP A 225 39.72 41.98 29.71
N GLY A 226 39.72 41.59 30.98
CA GLY A 226 40.47 42.20 32.04
C GLY A 226 40.02 43.61 32.37
N THR A 227 39.23 44.33 31.57
CA THR A 227 38.96 45.75 31.80
C THR A 227 37.99 45.97 32.96
N LEU A 228 36.92 45.19 33.04
CA LEU A 228 36.02 45.20 34.20
C LEU A 228 36.73 44.60 35.42
N LEU A 229 37.43 43.48 35.23
CA LEU A 229 38.20 42.85 36.30
C LEU A 229 39.25 43.83 36.87
N TRP A 230 40.02 44.48 36.01
CA TRP A 230 41.02 45.50 36.31
C TRP A 230 40.40 46.73 36.94
N LYS A 231 39.23 47.20 36.48
CA LYS A 231 38.51 48.28 37.16
C LYS A 231 38.12 47.87 38.57
N ILE A 232 37.63 46.64 38.79
CA ILE A 232 37.30 46.12 40.11
C ILE A 232 38.57 45.98 40.97
N THR A 233 39.64 45.37 40.47
CA THR A 233 40.91 45.18 41.19
C THR A 233 41.57 46.52 41.54
N ASN A 234 41.57 47.48 40.61
CA ASN A 234 42.12 48.82 40.82
C ASN A 234 41.27 49.63 41.82
N LEU A 235 39.94 49.43 41.81
CA LEU A 235 39.05 50.04 42.80
C LEU A 235 39.25 49.42 44.20
N GLN A 236 39.44 48.09 44.28
CA GLN A 236 39.80 47.39 45.51
C GLN A 236 41.14 47.90 46.07
N GLN A 237 42.16 48.01 45.22
CA GLN A 237 43.48 48.52 45.60
C GLN A 237 43.42 49.99 46.09
N LYS A 238 42.53 50.80 45.52
CA LYS A 238 42.27 52.18 45.99
C LYS A 238 41.52 52.23 47.33
N ILE A 239 40.66 51.26 47.62
CA ILE A 239 40.02 51.12 48.94
C ILE A 239 41.07 50.71 49.98
N ASP A 240 41.86 49.69 49.69
CA ASP A 240 42.86 49.13 50.62
C ASP A 240 44.00 50.11 50.91
N SER A 241 44.32 51.01 49.98
CA SER A 241 45.32 52.07 50.17
C SER A 241 44.81 53.28 50.97
N GLY A 242 43.56 53.28 51.42
CA GLY A 242 43.00 54.35 52.26
C GLY A 242 42.67 55.66 51.54
N VAL A 243 43.06 55.80 50.26
CA VAL A 243 42.82 57.01 49.44
C VAL A 243 41.33 57.29 49.24
N VAL A 244 40.49 56.26 49.28
CA VAL A 244 39.04 56.39 49.09
C VAL A 244 38.32 56.81 50.38
N LEU A 245 38.86 56.51 51.56
CA LEU A 245 38.24 56.87 52.84
C LEU A 245 38.18 58.39 53.06
N GLU A 246 39.18 59.15 52.60
CA GLU A 246 39.16 60.63 52.70
C GLU A 246 38.13 61.30 51.77
N LEU A 247 37.80 60.67 50.64
CA LEU A 247 36.82 61.20 49.67
C LEU A 247 35.38 60.80 49.99
N ILE A 248 35.19 59.63 50.63
CA ILE A 248 33.86 59.14 51.03
C ILE A 248 33.34 59.92 52.24
N ASP A 249 34.18 60.27 53.22
CA ASP A 249 33.71 61.07 54.36
C ASP A 249 33.25 62.48 53.95
N SER A 250 33.86 63.08 52.92
CA SER A 250 33.43 64.38 52.41
C SER A 250 32.12 64.29 51.58
N LYS A 251 32.01 63.31 50.67
CA LYS A 251 30.88 63.23 49.71
C LYS A 251 29.65 62.50 50.25
N VAL A 252 29.80 61.53 51.16
CA VAL A 252 28.66 60.85 51.80
C VAL A 252 27.90 61.82 52.69
N VAL A 253 28.60 62.75 53.35
CA VAL A 253 27.96 63.86 54.09
C VAL A 253 27.16 64.73 53.13
N THR A 254 27.69 65.08 51.94
CA THR A 254 26.96 65.92 50.97
C THR A 254 25.75 65.22 50.37
N ILE A 255 25.85 63.91 50.06
CA ILE A 255 24.74 63.13 49.49
C ILE A 255 23.66 62.88 50.54
N LYS A 256 24.03 62.57 51.79
CA LYS A 256 23.06 62.47 52.89
C LYS A 256 22.38 63.81 53.15
N LEU A 257 23.09 64.93 53.11
CA LEU A 257 22.50 66.28 53.20
C LEU A 257 21.56 66.58 52.04
N ALA A 258 21.93 66.24 50.80
CA ALA A 258 21.09 66.45 49.63
C ALA A 258 19.81 65.61 49.69
N LEU A 259 19.90 64.34 50.07
CA LEU A 259 18.73 63.46 50.25
C LEU A 259 17.85 63.92 51.42
N PHE A 260 18.45 64.41 52.52
CA PHE A 260 17.71 64.97 53.65
C PHE A 260 16.98 66.27 53.28
N LEU A 261 17.61 67.15 52.51
CA LEU A 261 16.96 68.36 51.99
C LEU A 261 15.84 68.02 51.01
N ILE A 262 16.03 67.05 50.11
CA ILE A 262 14.97 66.59 49.21
C ILE A 262 13.77 66.04 50.01
N LEU A 263 14.01 65.27 51.07
CA LEU A 263 12.95 64.75 51.95
C LEU A 263 12.22 65.85 52.72
N ILE A 264 12.91 66.90 53.18
CA ILE A 264 12.28 68.06 53.83
C ILE A 264 11.43 68.87 52.84
N TYR A 265 11.92 69.09 51.62
CA TYR A 265 11.23 69.92 50.63
C TYR A 265 10.12 69.19 49.87
N ARG A 266 10.14 67.85 49.81
CA ARG A 266 9.08 67.06 49.14
C ARG A 266 7.95 66.57 50.06
N LEU A 267 7.97 66.86 51.36
CA LEU A 267 6.79 66.63 52.20
C LEU A 267 5.76 67.72 51.90
N PRO A 268 4.67 67.43 51.17
CA PRO A 268 3.64 68.43 50.92
C PRO A 268 3.06 68.84 52.28
N MET A 269 2.98 70.15 52.49
CA MET A 269 2.08 70.77 53.47
C MET A 269 0.68 70.18 53.23
N ILE A 270 0.34 69.11 53.94
CA ILE A 270 -1.04 68.66 54.10
C ILE A 270 -1.67 69.68 55.06
N ARG A 271 -1.96 70.87 54.51
CA ARG A 271 -2.82 71.84 55.16
C ARG A 271 -4.23 71.26 55.06
N SER A 272 -4.64 70.71 56.19
CA SER A 272 -6.01 70.65 56.68
C SER A 272 -6.93 71.67 56.00
N GLN A 273 -7.83 71.18 55.15
CA GLN A 273 -9.14 71.78 54.97
C GLN A 273 -10.17 70.70 55.26
N ALA A 274 -10.54 70.63 56.53
CA ALA A 274 -11.90 70.33 56.92
C ALA A 274 -12.74 71.57 56.58
N PHE A 275 -13.73 71.40 55.70
CA PHE A 275 -15.13 71.84 55.82
C PHE A 275 -15.84 71.64 54.46
#